data_AF-A0A920H3W1-F1
#
_entry.id   AF-A0A920H3W1-F1
#
_cell.length_a   1.000
_cell.length_b   1.000
_cell.length_c   1.000
_cell.angle_alpha   90.00
_cell.angle_beta   90.00
_cell.angle_gamma   90.00
#
_symmetry.space_group_name_H-M   'P 1'
#
loop_
_entity.id
_entity.type
_entity.pdbx_description
1 polymer ?
#
loop_
_entity_poly.entity_id
_entity_poly.type
_entity_poly.pdbx_seq_one_letter_code
_entity_poly.pdbx_strand_id
1 'polypeptide(L)'
;MAYSTIGGNIANNSAGPRAIKYGTPRDNILGLKFIDGLGVSHSVGVHTSKGVVGLDLTRILVGSEGTLGVITEATLKILPKKESLMTFEICFKKRVIR
;
A
#
# COMPACT_ATOMS: atom_id res chain seq x y z
N MET A 1 21.03 -3.04 5.25
CA MET A 1 19.89 -3.24 6.17
C MET A 1 18.62 -2.80 5.46
N ALA A 2 17.62 -3.66 5.35
CA ALA A 2 16.29 -3.26 4.87
C ALA A 2 15.56 -2.57 6.04
N TYR A 3 15.21 -1.29 5.88
CA TYR A 3 14.61 -0.49 6.96
C TYR A 3 13.10 -0.71 7.12
N SER A 4 12.41 -1.29 6.12
CA SER A 4 10.99 -1.61 6.22
C SER A 4 10.62 -2.92 5.51
N THR A 5 9.54 -3.54 5.98
CA THR A 5 8.96 -4.76 5.40
C THR A 5 7.66 -4.43 4.66
N ILE A 6 7.24 -5.32 3.76
CA ILE A 6 5.96 -5.18 3.05
C ILE A 6 4.80 -5.13 4.06
N GLY A 7 4.77 -6.05 5.03
CA GLY A 7 3.75 -6.06 6.09
C GLY A 7 3.71 -4.77 6.89
N GLY A 8 4.87 -4.21 7.27
CA GLY A 8 4.95 -2.93 7.98
C GLY A 8 4.44 -1.75 7.15
N ASN A 9 4.82 -1.68 5.87
CA ASN A 9 4.32 -0.63 4.97
C ASN A 9 2.80 -0.72 4.78
N ILE A 10 2.24 -1.93 4.73
CA ILE A 10 0.79 -2.16 4.63
C ILE A 10 0.09 -1.74 5.94
N ALA A 11 0.60 -2.22 7.09
CA ALA A 11 0.04 -1.93 8.40
C ALA A 11 0.04 -0.42 8.70
N ASN A 12 1.04 0.34 8.24
CA ASN A 12 1.12 1.79 8.42
C ASN A 12 0.57 2.61 7.22
N ASN A 13 0.02 1.95 6.19
CA ASN A 13 -0.36 2.61 4.93
C ASN A 13 0.69 3.59 4.38
N SER A 14 1.97 3.20 4.43
CA SER A 14 3.10 4.09 4.14
C SER A 14 3.18 4.45 2.65
N ALA A 15 3.04 5.75 2.35
CA ALA A 15 3.10 6.29 1.00
C ALA A 15 4.37 7.13 0.78
N GLY A 16 5.05 6.90 -0.36
CA GLY A 16 6.22 7.69 -0.78
C GLY A 16 5.89 8.73 -1.86
N PRO A 17 6.88 9.50 -2.35
CA PRO A 17 6.69 10.55 -3.36
C PRO A 17 6.09 10.03 -4.68
N ARG A 18 6.24 8.72 -4.96
CA ARG A 18 5.67 8.08 -6.15
C ARG A 18 4.18 7.74 -6.03
N ALA A 19 3.55 7.97 -4.87
CA ALA A 19 2.12 7.72 -4.65
C ALA A 19 1.24 8.54 -5.61
N ILE A 20 1.70 9.71 -6.06
CA ILE A 20 1.01 10.52 -7.07
C ILE A 20 0.77 9.72 -8.37
N LYS A 21 1.74 8.88 -8.77
CA LYS A 21 1.64 8.07 -9.99
C LYS A 21 1.06 6.68 -9.75
N TYR A 22 1.41 6.05 -8.63
CA TYR A 22 1.13 4.64 -8.38
C TYR A 22 0.08 4.38 -7.29
N GLY A 23 -0.46 5.41 -6.65
CA GLY A 23 -1.34 5.26 -5.50
C GLY A 23 -0.61 4.87 -4.22
N THR A 24 -1.39 4.75 -3.15
CA THR A 24 -0.94 4.34 -1.82
C THR A 24 -0.91 2.81 -1.68
N PRO A 25 -0.33 2.23 -0.61
CA PRO A 25 -0.49 0.79 -0.35
C PRO A 25 -1.94 0.34 -0.43
N ARG A 26 -2.85 1.15 0.13
CA ARG A 26 -4.29 0.93 0.09
C ARG A 26 -4.85 0.70 -1.32
N ASP A 27 -4.31 1.38 -2.33
CA ASP A 27 -4.78 1.28 -3.71
C ASP A 27 -4.20 0.09 -4.48
N ASN A 28 -3.05 -0.40 -4.00
CA ASN A 28 -2.25 -1.43 -4.65
C ASN A 28 -2.44 -2.82 -4.08
N ILE A 29 -3.16 -2.96 -2.97
CA ILE A 29 -3.46 -4.25 -2.36
C ILE A 29 -4.72 -4.83 -2.99
N LEU A 30 -4.63 -6.11 -3.37
CA LEU A 30 -5.74 -6.89 -3.88
C LEU A 30 -6.31 -7.84 -2.81
N GLY A 31 -5.43 -8.41 -1.99
CA GLY A 31 -5.81 -9.32 -0.92
C GLY A 31 -4.71 -9.47 0.12
N LEU A 32 -5.09 -9.92 1.32
CA LEU A 32 -4.22 -10.10 2.47
C LEU A 32 -4.54 -11.42 3.18
N LYS A 33 -3.51 -12.05 3.74
CA LYS A 33 -3.68 -13.03 4.81
C LYS A 33 -3.12 -12.47 6.10
N PHE A 34 -3.85 -12.69 7.19
CA PHE A 34 -3.46 -12.23 8.51
C PHE A 34 -3.89 -13.22 9.59
N ILE A 35 -3.20 -13.16 10.72
CA ILE A 35 -3.56 -13.89 11.95
C ILE A 35 -4.14 -12.88 12.92
N ASP A 36 -5.35 -13.14 13.43
CA ASP A 36 -6.00 -12.26 14.41
C ASP A 36 -5.47 -12.46 15.84
N GLY A 37 -6.01 -11.69 16.80
CA GLY A 37 -5.61 -11.79 18.21
C GLY A 37 -5.98 -13.12 18.89
N LEU A 38 -6.81 -13.95 18.25
CA LEU A 38 -7.16 -15.29 18.73
C LEU A 38 -6.27 -16.38 18.09
N GLY A 39 -5.34 -16.01 17.22
CA GLY A 39 -4.46 -16.95 16.51
C GLY A 39 -5.11 -17.60 15.29
N VAL A 40 -6.26 -17.10 14.82
CA VAL A 40 -6.97 -17.64 13.66
C VAL A 40 -6.46 -16.97 12.38
N SER A 41 -6.20 -17.78 11.36
CA SER A 41 -5.77 -17.31 10.04
C SER A 41 -6.98 -16.93 9.18
N HIS A 42 -6.93 -15.75 8.59
CA HIS A 42 -7.96 -15.22 7.69
C HIS A 42 -7.36 -14.87 6.34
N SER A 43 -8.17 -14.99 5.28
CA SER A 43 -7.82 -14.57 3.92
C SER A 43 -8.91 -13.64 3.39
N VAL A 44 -8.53 -12.43 2.97
CA VAL A 44 -9.45 -11.37 2.56
C VAL A 44 -9.03 -10.72 1.25
N GLY A 45 -9.99 -10.15 0.53
CA GLY A 45 -9.78 -9.53 -0.78
C GLY A 45 -9.96 -10.51 -1.94
N VAL A 46 -9.40 -10.17 -3.10
CA VAL A 46 -9.52 -10.93 -4.36
C VAL A 46 -8.19 -10.96 -5.11
N HIS A 47 -8.08 -11.79 -6.14
CA HIS A 47 -6.93 -11.78 -7.06
C HIS A 47 -7.19 -11.00 -8.35
N THR A 48 -8.33 -10.31 -8.44
CA THR A 48 -8.80 -9.60 -9.64
C THR A 48 -8.88 -8.09 -9.40
N SER A 49 -8.86 -7.30 -10.47
CA SER A 49 -8.98 -5.84 -10.39
C SER A 49 -10.34 -5.36 -9.85
N LYS A 50 -11.37 -6.22 -9.88
CA LYS A 50 -12.71 -5.94 -9.39
C LYS A 50 -13.17 -7.07 -8.46
N GLY A 51 -13.42 -6.74 -7.21
CA GLY A 51 -14.10 -7.57 -6.22
C GLY A 51 -15.19 -6.72 -5.56
N VAL A 52 -16.45 -7.16 -5.66
CA VAL A 52 -17.62 -6.41 -5.14
C VAL A 52 -18.45 -7.28 -4.19
N VAL A 53 -17.86 -8.36 -3.69
CA VAL A 53 -18.56 -9.28 -2.80
C VAL A 53 -18.25 -8.90 -1.35
N GLY A 54 -19.26 -8.42 -0.64
CA GLY A 54 -19.16 -8.10 0.78
C GLY A 54 -18.35 -6.83 1.09
N LEU A 55 -17.92 -6.74 2.35
CA LEU A 55 -17.10 -5.64 2.86
C LEU A 55 -15.64 -5.80 2.44
N ASP A 56 -15.00 -4.68 2.10
CA ASP A 56 -13.57 -4.66 1.80
C ASP A 56 -12.74 -4.66 3.09
N LEU A 57 -12.57 -5.86 3.67
CA LEU A 57 -11.77 -6.06 4.88
C LEU A 57 -10.28 -5.73 4.69
N THR A 58 -9.79 -5.72 3.44
CA THR A 58 -8.40 -5.31 3.17
C THR A 58 -8.18 -3.85 3.57
N ARG A 59 -9.17 -2.97 3.34
CA ARG A 59 -9.08 -1.53 3.64
C ARG A 59 -9.07 -1.22 5.13
N ILE A 60 -9.61 -2.13 5.95
CA ILE A 60 -9.60 -2.02 7.42
C ILE A 60 -8.24 -2.43 7.97
N LEU A 61 -7.63 -3.48 7.41
CA LEU A 61 -6.29 -3.94 7.81
C LEU A 61 -5.18 -2.98 7.39
N VAL A 62 -5.34 -2.30 6.25
CA VAL A 62 -4.41 -1.28 5.76
C VAL A 62 -4.49 -0.03 6.63
N GLY A 63 -3.40 0.29 7.32
CA GLY A 63 -3.37 1.38 8.31
C GLY A 63 -3.81 0.94 9.72
N SER A 64 -3.95 -0.37 9.98
CA SER A 64 -4.29 -0.89 11.31
C SER A 64 -3.14 -0.83 12.32
N GLU A 65 -1.92 -0.52 11.87
CA GLU A 65 -0.70 -0.53 12.70
C GLU A 65 -0.44 -1.85 13.43
N GLY A 66 -1.04 -2.96 12.95
CA GLY A 66 -0.93 -4.29 13.56
C GLY A 66 -1.90 -4.55 14.72
N THR A 67 -2.79 -3.62 15.03
CA THR A 67 -3.77 -3.75 16.14
C THR A 67 -4.87 -4.77 15.87
N LEU A 68 -5.19 -5.01 14.60
CA LEU A 68 -6.25 -5.94 14.18
C LEU A 68 -5.73 -7.35 13.84
N GLY A 69 -4.41 -7.52 13.80
CA GLY A 69 -3.77 -8.78 13.47
C GLY A 69 -2.42 -8.61 12.78
N VAL A 70 -1.71 -9.72 12.64
CA VAL A 70 -0.39 -9.79 12.02
C VAL A 70 -0.53 -10.23 10.56
N ILE A 71 -0.11 -9.37 9.63
CA ILE A 71 -0.13 -9.66 8.19
C ILE A 71 0.98 -10.66 7.86
N THR A 72 0.62 -11.79 7.24
CA THR A 72 1.54 -12.88 6.89
C THR A 72 1.80 -12.97 5.39
N GLU A 73 0.79 -12.67 4.56
CA GLU A 73 0.92 -12.66 3.09
C GLU A 73 0.15 -11.47 2.48
N ALA A 74 0.60 -10.99 1.33
CA ALA A 74 -0.06 -9.92 0.60
C ALA A 74 -0.06 -10.19 -0.91
N THR A 75 -1.21 -9.96 -1.55
CA THR A 75 -1.35 -9.94 -3.00
C THR A 75 -1.36 -8.49 -3.47
N LEU A 76 -0.39 -8.13 -4.30
CA LEU A 76 -0.16 -6.77 -4.78
C LEU A 76 -0.44 -6.65 -6.27
N LYS A 77 -0.98 -5.49 -6.68
CA LYS A 77 -0.96 -5.06 -8.08
C LYS A 77 0.48 -4.78 -8.48
N ILE A 78 0.90 -5.36 -9.60
CA ILE A 78 2.19 -5.08 -10.22
C ILE A 78 1.97 -4.31 -11.52
N LEU A 79 2.91 -3.43 -11.83
CA LEU A 79 2.93 -2.67 -13.07
C LEU A 79 4.15 -3.06 -13.89
N PRO A 80 4.06 -2.98 -15.23
CA PRO A 80 5.22 -3.19 -16.09
C PRO A 80 6.39 -2.27 -15.71
N LYS A 81 7.61 -2.79 -15.86
CA LYS A 81 8.82 -1.99 -15.70
C LYS A 81 8.85 -0.90 -16.77
N LYS A 82 9.17 0.33 -16.37
CA LYS A 82 9.33 1.45 -17.31
C LYS A 82 10.52 1.20 -18.24
N GLU A 83 10.35 1.51 -19.52
CA GLU A 83 11.42 1.46 -20.53
C GLU A 83 12.43 2.60 -20.34
N SER A 84 11.97 3.78 -19.89
CA SER A 84 12.82 4.95 -19.65
C SER A 84 12.39 5.74 -18.40
N LEU A 85 13.35 6.43 -17.78
CA LEU A 85 13.16 7.31 -16.63
C LEU A 85 14.03 8.56 -16.80
N MET A 86 13.42 9.73 -16.63
CA MET A 86 14.09 11.02 -16.73
C MET A 86 13.71 11.86 -15.50
N THR A 87 14.68 12.60 -14.95
CA THR A 87 14.53 13.46 -13.79
C THR A 87 14.96 14.86 -14.16
N PHE A 88 14.15 15.86 -13.84
CA PHE A 88 14.48 17.27 -14.05
C PHE A 88 14.32 18.03 -12.75
N GLU A 89 15.10 19.10 -12.62
CA GLU A 89 15.02 20.08 -11.56
C GLU A 89 14.68 21.43 -12.18
N ILE A 90 13.77 22.18 -11.55
CA ILE A 90 13.37 23.52 -11.99
C ILE A 90 13.49 24.46 -10.80
N CYS A 91 14.34 25.47 -10.93
CA CYS A 91 14.55 26.49 -9.91
C CYS A 91 13.69 27.72 -10.19
N PHE A 92 12.84 28.09 -9.24
CA PHE A 92 12.02 29.30 -9.32
C PHE A 92 12.61 30.41 -8.46
N LYS A 93 12.65 31.65 -8.97
CA LYS A 93 12.94 32.81 -8.13
C LYS A 93 11.76 33.04 -7.17
N LYS A 94 12.03 33.06 -5.87
CA LYS A 94 11.04 33.39 -4.84
C LYS A 94 10.55 34.82 -5.04
N ARG A 95 9.30 35.01 -5.45
CA ARG A 95 8.66 36.32 -5.56
C ARG A 95 8.04 36.66 -4.20
N VAL A 96 8.62 37.62 -3.47
CA VAL A 96 8.02 38.15 -2.24
C VAL A 96 6.88 39.07 -2.67
N ILE A 97 5.64 38.64 -2.46
CA ILE A 97 4.47 39.49 -2.57
C ILE A 97 4.43 40.30 -1.27
N ARG A 98 4.55 41.63 -1.36
CA ARG A 98 4.29 42.55 -0.25
C ARG A 98 2.79 42.75 -0.10
#